data_AF-A0A932TDU2-F1
#
_entry.id   AF-A0A932TDU2-F1
#
_cell.length_a   1.000
_cell.length_b   1.000
_cell.length_c   1.000
_cell.angle_alpha   90.00
_cell.angle_beta   90.00
_cell.angle_gamma   90.00
#
_symmetry.space_group_name_H-M   'P 1'
#
loop_
_entity.id
_entity.type
_entity.pdbx_description
1 polymer ?
#
loop_
_entity_poly.entity_id
_entity_poly.type
_entity_poly.pdbx_seq_one_letter_code
_entity_poly.pdbx_strand_id
1 'polypeptide(L)' 'MNNTGKIQNKGQVTIPTSVRRQARLNKGDLVSFSFQGGNIIVTPVVV' A
#
# COMPACT_ATOMS: atom_id res chain seq x y z
N MET A 1 2.11 -0.79 -17.57
CA MET A 1 1.16 -0.32 -16.53
C MET A 1 1.87 0.73 -15.69
N ASN A 2 1.23 1.88 -15.43
CA ASN A 2 1.82 2.93 -14.61
C ASN A 2 1.55 2.60 -13.12
N ASN A 3 2.61 2.32 -12.36
CA ASN A 3 2.51 2.05 -10.92
C ASN A 3 2.51 3.34 -10.07
N THR A 4 2.37 4.49 -10.71
CA THR A 4 2.30 5.79 -10.05
C THR A 4 0.86 6.11 -9.66
N GLY A 5 0.65 6.52 -8.40
CA GLY A 5 -0.63 7.02 -7.90
C GLY A 5 -0.47 8.45 -7.38
N LYS A 6 -1.54 9.24 -7.47
CA LYS A 6 -1.59 10.57 -6.83
C LYS A 6 -2.02 10.43 -5.38
N ILE A 7 -1.40 11.21 -4.49
CA ILE A 7 -1.88 11.39 -3.12
C ILE A 7 -3.21 12.15 -3.17
N GLN A 8 -4.24 11.57 -2.58
CA GLN A 8 -5.59 12.12 -2.46
C GLN A 8 -5.74 12.86 -1.12
N ASN A 9 -6.99 13.15 -0.76
CA ASN A 9 -7.31 13.85 0.49
C ASN A 9 -6.75 13.10 1.71
N LYS A 10 -6.22 13.86 2.67
CA LYS A 10 -5.69 13.36 3.95
C LYS A 10 -4.53 12.35 3.80
N GLY A 11 -3.77 12.41 2.70
CA GLY A 11 -2.63 11.52 2.49
C GLY A 11 -2.98 10.13 1.97
N GLN A 12 -4.25 9.88 1.59
CA GLN A 12 -4.67 8.59 1.06
C GLN A 12 -4.06 8.32 -0.32
N VAL A 13 -3.63 7.08 -0.56
CA VAL A 13 -3.13 6.63 -1.87
C VAL A 13 -3.83 5.35 -2.29
N THR A 14 -4.08 5.22 -3.59
CA THR A 14 -4.60 3.99 -4.16
C THR A 14 -3.44 3.09 -4.57
N ILE A 15 -3.39 1.87 -4.04
CA ILE A 15 -2.45 0.86 -4.51
C ILE A 15 -2.97 0.31 -5.84
N PRO A 16 -2.25 0.45 -6.96
CA PRO A 16 -2.66 -0.08 -8.25
C PRO A 16 -2.93 -1.59 -8.18
N THR A 17 -3.92 -2.07 -8.94
CA THR A 17 -4.38 -3.47 -8.82
C THR A 17 -3.26 -4.50 -9.06
N SER A 18 -2.32 -4.21 -9.96
CA SER A 18 -1.13 -5.05 -10.21
C SER A 18 -0.28 -5.22 -8.94
N VAL A 19 0.11 -4.11 -8.32
CA VAL A 19 0.93 -4.08 -7.10
C VAL A 19 0.18 -4.70 -5.93
N ARG A 20 -1.12 -4.36 -5.77
CA ARG A 20 -1.96 -4.88 -4.69
C ARG A 20 -2.06 -6.40 -4.71
N ARG A 21 -2.23 -6.99 -5.90
CA ARG A 21 -2.29 -8.46 -6.09
C ARG A 21 -0.95 -9.12 -5.80
N GLN A 22 0.17 -8.53 -6.24
CA GLN A 22 1.52 -9.04 -5.95
C GLN A 22 1.80 -9.04 -4.44
N ALA A 23 1.39 -7.98 -3.74
CA ALA A 23 1.50 -7.85 -2.30
C ALA A 23 0.46 -8.67 -1.50
N ARG A 24 -0.46 -9.38 -2.18
CA ARG A 24 -1.56 -10.16 -1.57
C ARG A 24 -2.43 -9.37 -0.61
N LEU A 25 -2.62 -8.07 -0.87
CA LEU A 25 -3.46 -7.18 -0.08
C LEU A 25 -4.91 -7.24 -0.56
N ASN A 26 -5.84 -7.58 0.33
CA ASN A 26 -7.26 -7.69 0.08
C ASN A 26 -8.06 -6.59 0.79
N LYS A 27 -9.30 -6.41 0.37
CA LYS A 27 -10.21 -5.46 1.01
C LYS A 27 -10.50 -5.95 2.44
N GLY A 28 -10.22 -5.10 3.42
CA GLY A 28 -10.46 -5.40 4.83
C GLY A 28 -9.20 -5.83 5.59
N ASP A 29 -8.10 -6.08 4.91
CA ASP A 29 -6.83 -6.43 5.55
C ASP A 29 -6.32 -5.26 6.42
N LEU A 30 -5.84 -5.59 7.61
CA LEU A 30 -5.06 -4.68 8.43
C LEU A 30 -3.61 -4.67 7.93
N VAL A 31 -3.00 -3.49 7.89
CA VAL A 31 -1.61 -3.31 7.48
C VAL A 31 -0.87 -2.43 8.48
N SER A 32 0.40 -2.72 8.69
CA SER A 32 1.33 -1.86 9.42
C SER A 32 2.16 -1.03 8.44
N PHE A 33 2.61 0.13 8.91
CA PHE A 33 3.42 1.07 8.14
C PHE A 33 4.72 1.35 8.89
N SER A 34 5.83 1.35 8.17
CA SER A 34 7.12 1.83 8.68
C SER A 34 7.82 2.68 7.62
N PHE A 35 8.75 3.54 8.05
CA PHE A 35 9.56 4.35 7.15
C PHE A 35 11.02 3.91 7.24
N GLN A 36 11.58 3.43 6.14
CA GLN A 36 12.96 2.93 6.08
C GLN A 36 13.61 3.29 4.74
N GLY A 37 14.81 3.86 4.80
CA GLY A 37 15.60 4.16 3.60
C GLY A 37 14.89 5.08 2.59
N GLY A 38 14.08 6.03 3.07
CA GLY A 38 13.30 6.93 2.22
C GLY A 38 11.99 6.34 1.68
N ASN A 39 11.66 5.10 2.02
CA ASN A 39 10.47 4.39 1.54
C ASN A 39 9.47 4.15 2.67
N ILE A 40 8.18 4.18 2.33
CA ILE A 40 7.11 3.66 3.19
C ILE A 40 6.98 2.16 2.90
N ILE A 41 7.20 1.33 3.92
CA ILE A 41 7.00 -0.12 3.85
C ILE A 41 5.62 -0.44 4.43
N VAL A 42 4.79 -1.12 3.63
CA VAL A 42 3.45 -1.57 4.02
C VAL A 42 3.49 -3.09 4.19
N THR A 43 3.16 -3.58 5.38
CA THR A 43 3.20 -5.02 5.70
C THR A 43 1.81 -5.50 6.12
N PRO A 44 1.26 -6.57 5.52
CA PRO A 44 0.03 -7.18 6.01
C PRO A 44 0.17 -7.62 7.47
N VAL A 45 -0.80 -7.29 8.31
CA VAL A 45 -0.90 -7.81 9.67
C VAL A 45 -1.76 -9.06 9.62
N VAL A 46 -1.17 -10.21 9.96
CA VAL A 46 -1.94 -11.42 10.23
C VAL A 46 -2.43 -11.31 11.66
N VAL A 47 -3.74 -11.37 11.83
CA VAL A 47 -4.41 -11.46 13.14
C VAL A 47 -4.74 -12.91 13.44
#